data_AF-A0A4V2EL44-F1
#
_entry.id   AF-A0A4V2EL44-F1
#
_cell.length_a   1.000
_cell.length_b   1.000
_cell.length_c   1.000
_cell.angle_alpha   90.00
_cell.angle_beta   90.00
_cell.angle_gamma   90.00
#
_symmetry.space_group_name_H-M   'P 1'
#
loop_
_entity.id
_entity.type
_entity.pdbx_description
1 polymer ?
#
loop_
_entity_poly.entity_id
_entity_poly.type
_entity_poly.pdbx_seq_one_letter_code
_entity_poly.pdbx_strand_id
1 'polypeptide(L)'
;MPSRRSEGRADRILDAAGDLLMRLGYRKVTVDDIARASGVGKGTVYLHWRTKEELFEALLRREYVELISELLERLAADPGLAQPHRFSRMSFVATCRRPLLLAVSTGDREIIGAMAKGPLHAQDTVAADQYFDCLLRHGLLRDDVPGLAETLHHTSYGFFLPDPSGAPTDVEARADGLAHVVRHAFEPPRKPRQSALVAAAAELRALFGALLDAYQKAIYPDGG
;
A
#
# COMPACT_ATOMS: atom_id res chain seq x y z
N MET A 1 -8.91 -0.37 24.75
CA MET A 1 -8.21 -1.66 24.53
C MET A 1 -9.27 -2.75 24.31
N PRO A 2 -9.63 -3.05 23.06
CA PRO A 2 -10.52 -4.17 22.76
C PRO A 2 -9.96 -5.49 23.31
N SER A 3 -10.83 -6.40 23.74
CA SER A 3 -10.39 -7.72 24.22
C SER A 3 -9.83 -8.56 23.07
N ARG A 4 -8.89 -9.48 23.31
CA ARG A 4 -8.41 -10.46 22.28
C ARG A 4 -9.53 -11.22 21.57
N ARG A 5 -10.68 -11.41 22.23
CA ARG A 5 -11.88 -12.02 21.62
C ARG A 5 -12.58 -11.09 20.63
N SER A 6 -12.49 -9.79 20.85
CA SER A 6 -13.02 -8.76 19.96
C SER A 6 -12.13 -8.58 18.72
N GLU A 7 -10.81 -8.62 18.90
CA GLU A 7 -9.84 -8.63 17.80
C GLU A 7 -10.07 -9.85 16.89
N GLY A 8 -10.14 -11.07 17.45
CA GLY A 8 -10.43 -12.27 16.66
C GLY A 8 -11.84 -12.35 16.05
N ARG A 9 -12.77 -11.45 16.40
CA ARG A 9 -14.05 -11.28 15.69
C ARG A 9 -13.91 -10.30 14.54
N ALA A 10 -13.25 -9.16 14.79
CA ALA A 10 -12.96 -8.17 13.77
C ALA A 10 -12.15 -8.78 12.62
N ASP A 11 -11.13 -9.59 12.92
CA ASP A 11 -10.31 -10.26 11.90
C ASP A 11 -11.14 -11.16 11.00
N ARG A 12 -12.01 -12.01 11.59
CA ARG A 12 -12.92 -12.87 10.83
C ARG A 12 -13.91 -12.09 9.96
N ILE A 13 -14.32 -10.90 10.40
CA ILE A 13 -15.18 -10.02 9.61
C ILE A 13 -14.40 -9.46 8.42
N LEU A 14 -13.17 -8.98 8.63
CA LEU A 14 -12.31 -8.46 7.57
C LEU A 14 -11.93 -9.55 6.56
N ASP A 15 -11.60 -10.76 7.01
CA ASP A 15 -11.34 -11.91 6.13
C ASP A 15 -12.53 -12.22 5.23
N ALA A 16 -13.72 -12.36 5.82
CA ALA A 16 -14.95 -12.59 5.07
C ALA A 16 -15.26 -11.46 4.07
N ALA A 17 -14.98 -10.21 4.45
CA ALA A 17 -15.18 -9.06 3.58
C ALA A 17 -14.20 -9.06 2.41
N GLY A 18 -12.93 -9.40 2.61
CA GLY A 18 -11.94 -9.53 1.55
C GLY A 18 -12.31 -10.61 0.53
N ASP A 19 -12.70 -11.80 1.01
CA ASP A 19 -13.12 -12.90 0.15
C ASP A 19 -14.36 -12.53 -0.69
N LEU A 20 -15.37 -11.92 -0.06
CA LEU A 20 -16.57 -11.49 -0.75
C LEU A 20 -16.30 -10.36 -1.74
N LEU A 21 -15.43 -9.41 -1.39
CA LEU A 21 -15.06 -8.30 -2.27
C LEU A 21 -14.36 -8.81 -3.53
N MET A 22 -13.38 -9.70 -3.38
CA MET A 22 -12.65 -10.27 -4.52
C MET A 22 -13.54 -11.13 -5.43
N ARG A 23 -14.55 -11.80 -4.88
CA ARG A 23 -15.47 -12.66 -5.65
C ARG A 23 -16.62 -11.92 -6.31
N LEU A 24 -17.20 -10.93 -5.64
CA LEU A 24 -18.47 -10.31 -6.05
C LEU A 24 -18.31 -8.86 -6.49
N GLY A 25 -17.21 -8.20 -6.12
CA GLY A 25 -16.98 -6.77 -6.32
C GLY A 25 -17.72 -5.90 -5.31
N TYR A 26 -17.24 -4.66 -5.13
CA TYR A 26 -17.69 -3.76 -4.06
C TYR A 26 -19.21 -3.60 -4.04
N ARG A 27 -19.85 -3.27 -5.17
CA ARG A 27 -21.30 -2.98 -5.23
C ARG A 27 -22.19 -4.14 -4.75
N LYS A 28 -21.82 -5.39 -5.01
CA LYS A 28 -22.68 -6.56 -4.74
C LYS A 28 -22.58 -7.07 -3.31
N VAL A 29 -21.51 -6.76 -2.59
CA VAL A 29 -21.32 -7.23 -1.21
C VAL A 29 -22.15 -6.38 -0.24
N THR A 30 -22.91 -7.02 0.66
CA THR A 30 -23.63 -6.33 1.74
C THR A 30 -23.03 -6.65 3.11
N VAL A 31 -23.29 -5.80 4.11
CA VAL A 31 -22.91 -6.07 5.51
C VAL A 31 -23.57 -7.35 6.03
N ASP A 32 -24.77 -7.70 5.54
CA ASP A 32 -25.45 -8.94 5.89
C ASP A 32 -24.73 -10.18 5.35
N ASP A 33 -24.20 -10.10 4.12
CA ASP A 33 -23.42 -11.18 3.54
C ASP A 33 -22.11 -11.38 4.31
N ILE A 34 -21.44 -10.29 4.68
CA ILE A 34 -20.21 -10.32 5.48
C ILE A 34 -20.48 -10.92 6.87
N ALA A 35 -21.54 -10.50 7.55
CA ALA A 35 -21.92 -11.03 8.87
C ALA A 35 -22.19 -12.54 8.79
N ARG A 36 -22.93 -12.98 7.78
CA ARG A 36 -23.23 -14.40 7.54
C ARG A 36 -21.96 -15.20 7.26
N ALA A 37 -21.08 -14.71 6.40
CA ALA A 37 -19.84 -15.39 6.02
C ALA A 37 -18.82 -15.46 7.16
N SER A 38 -18.76 -14.44 8.02
CA SER A 38 -17.88 -14.41 9.20
C SER A 38 -18.45 -15.17 10.42
N GLY A 39 -19.70 -15.62 10.36
CA GLY A 39 -20.37 -16.33 11.45
C GLY A 39 -20.64 -15.44 12.67
N VAL A 40 -20.88 -14.14 12.46
CA VAL A 40 -21.24 -13.16 13.50
C VAL A 40 -22.59 -12.52 13.21
N GLY A 41 -23.20 -11.87 14.21
CA GLY A 41 -24.43 -11.10 13.98
C GLY A 41 -24.14 -9.78 13.27
N LYS A 42 -25.10 -9.28 12.47
CA LYS A 42 -25.01 -7.96 11.81
C LYS A 42 -24.67 -6.83 12.79
N GLY A 43 -25.27 -6.86 13.99
CA GLY A 43 -24.98 -5.90 15.05
C GLY A 43 -23.51 -5.94 15.49
N THR A 44 -22.86 -7.11 15.48
CA THR A 44 -21.42 -7.23 15.78
C THR A 44 -20.55 -6.55 14.74
N VAL A 45 -20.94 -6.59 13.45
CA VAL A 45 -20.22 -5.86 12.41
C VAL A 45 -20.33 -4.35 12.65
N TYR A 46 -21.54 -3.85 12.94
CA TYR A 46 -21.75 -2.43 13.22
C TYR A 46 -21.14 -1.92 14.53
N LEU A 47 -20.84 -2.81 15.48
CA LEU A 47 -20.05 -2.46 16.67
C LEU A 47 -18.60 -2.09 16.31
N HIS A 48 -18.07 -2.63 15.22
CA HIS A 48 -16.71 -2.37 14.75
C HIS A 48 -16.67 -1.27 13.67
N TRP A 49 -17.57 -1.31 12.69
CA TRP A 49 -17.59 -0.36 11.57
C TRP A 49 -19.02 0.08 11.29
N ARG A 50 -19.29 1.38 11.37
CA ARG A 50 -20.64 1.94 11.26
C ARG A 50 -21.18 1.87 9.84
N THR A 51 -20.28 1.85 8.86
CA THR A 51 -20.62 1.80 7.43
C THR A 51 -19.86 0.68 6.73
N LYS A 52 -20.34 0.33 5.54
CA LYS A 52 -19.64 -0.63 4.66
C LYS A 52 -18.31 -0.04 4.18
N GLU A 53 -18.28 1.26 3.93
CA GLU A 53 -17.12 2.04 3.54
C GLU A 53 -16.03 1.97 4.62
N GLU A 54 -16.37 2.23 5.89
CA GLU A 54 -15.44 2.14 7.02
C GLU A 54 -14.84 0.73 7.17
N LEU A 55 -15.64 -0.32 6.94
CA LEU A 55 -15.19 -1.71 6.99
C LEU A 55 -14.16 -1.98 5.88
N PHE A 56 -14.45 -1.57 4.65
CA PHE A 56 -13.53 -1.78 3.53
C PHE A 56 -12.27 -0.91 3.63
N GLU A 57 -12.37 0.30 4.17
CA GLU A 57 -11.18 1.08 4.52
C GLU A 57 -10.31 0.36 5.55
N ALA A 58 -10.91 -0.23 6.59
CA ALA A 58 -10.16 -1.00 7.59
C ALA A 58 -9.50 -2.25 6.99
N LEU A 59 -10.18 -2.95 6.07
CA LEU A 59 -9.61 -4.07 5.33
C LEU A 59 -8.37 -3.64 4.54
N LEU A 60 -8.44 -2.50 3.84
CA LEU A 60 -7.32 -1.98 3.07
C LEU A 60 -6.16 -1.53 3.94
N ARG A 61 -6.44 -0.87 5.08
CA ARG A 61 -5.42 -0.54 6.07
C ARG A 61 -4.69 -1.80 6.54
N ARG A 62 -5.40 -2.90 6.75
CA ARG A 62 -4.78 -4.18 7.12
C ARG A 62 -3.78 -4.66 6.05
N GLU A 63 -4.16 -4.62 4.78
CA GLU A 63 -3.25 -4.97 3.67
C GLU A 63 -2.02 -4.06 3.62
N TYR A 64 -2.20 -2.75 3.82
CA TYR A 64 -1.08 -1.82 3.87
C TYR A 64 -0.19 -2.02 5.10
N VAL A 65 -0.74 -2.35 6.26
CA VAL A 65 0.03 -2.69 7.46
C VAL A 65 0.97 -3.85 7.17
N GLU A 66 0.49 -4.89 6.49
CA GLU A 66 1.33 -6.02 6.08
C GLU A 66 2.40 -5.61 5.05
N LEU A 67 2.04 -4.81 4.05
CA LEU A 67 3.00 -4.29 3.05
C LEU A 67 4.10 -3.44 3.68
N ILE A 68 3.72 -2.50 4.54
CA ILE A 68 4.66 -1.58 5.22
C ILE A 68 5.54 -2.34 6.21
N SER A 69 4.99 -3.32 6.93
CA SER A 69 5.77 -4.17 7.83
C SER A 69 6.85 -4.94 7.08
N GLU A 70 6.50 -5.58 5.96
CA GLU A 70 7.44 -6.27 5.08
C GLU A 70 8.53 -5.31 4.55
N LEU A 71 8.15 -4.10 4.13
CA LEU A 71 9.08 -3.06 3.70
C LEU A 71 10.05 -2.67 4.81
N LEU A 72 9.57 -2.44 6.03
CA LEU A 72 10.40 -2.04 7.17
C LEU A 72 11.42 -3.13 7.55
N GLU A 73 11.02 -4.40 7.54
CA GLU A 73 11.92 -5.53 7.77
C GLU A 73 13.03 -5.59 6.71
N ARG A 74 12.66 -5.49 5.43
CA ARG A 74 13.63 -5.52 4.33
C ARG A 74 14.56 -4.31 4.35
N LEU A 75 14.05 -3.11 4.66
CA LEU A 75 14.84 -1.89 4.73
C LEU A 75 15.79 -1.88 5.94
N ALA A 76 15.41 -2.54 7.04
CA ALA A 76 16.28 -2.77 8.18
C ALA A 76 17.43 -3.75 7.84
N ALA A 77 17.14 -4.78 7.03
CA ALA A 77 18.13 -5.76 6.61
C ALA A 77 19.09 -5.23 5.53
N ASP A 78 18.61 -4.40 4.60
CA ASP A 78 19.41 -3.82 3.51
C ASP A 78 19.08 -2.34 3.28
N PRO A 79 19.94 -1.41 3.75
CA PRO A 79 19.82 0.02 3.46
C PRO A 79 19.86 0.36 1.97
N GLY A 80 20.40 -0.52 1.12
CA GLY A 80 20.36 -0.39 -0.33
C GLY A 80 18.93 -0.38 -0.90
N LEU A 81 17.94 -0.88 -0.16
CA LEU A 81 16.54 -0.77 -0.54
C LEU A 81 16.03 0.68 -0.57
N ALA A 82 16.73 1.65 0.05
CA ALA A 82 16.43 3.07 -0.09
C ALA A 82 16.65 3.61 -1.51
N GLN A 83 17.35 2.87 -2.38
CA GLN A 83 17.48 3.26 -3.79
C GLN A 83 16.11 3.13 -4.50
N PRO A 84 15.62 4.20 -5.16
CA PRO A 84 14.31 4.22 -5.81
C PRO A 84 13.99 2.99 -6.67
N HIS A 85 14.90 2.54 -7.52
CA HIS A 85 14.67 1.37 -8.38
C HIS A 85 14.49 0.07 -7.61
N ARG A 86 15.21 -0.10 -6.50
CA ARG A 86 15.10 -1.29 -5.64
C ARG A 86 13.81 -1.26 -4.84
N PHE A 87 13.46 -0.08 -4.32
CA PHE A 87 12.18 0.15 -3.66
C PHE A 87 11.02 -0.13 -4.62
N SER A 88 11.01 0.48 -5.81
CA SER A 88 9.95 0.29 -6.82
C SER A 88 9.80 -1.18 -7.23
N ARG A 89 10.90 -1.90 -7.45
CA ARG A 89 10.87 -3.34 -7.76
C ARG A 89 10.18 -4.13 -6.63
N MET A 90 10.63 -3.92 -5.40
CA MET A 90 10.14 -4.64 -4.23
C MET A 90 8.66 -4.34 -3.99
N SER A 91 8.29 -3.06 -3.96
CA SER A 91 6.91 -2.59 -3.77
C SER A 91 6.00 -3.12 -4.87
N PHE A 92 6.45 -3.15 -6.14
CA PHE A 92 5.68 -3.73 -7.23
C PHE A 92 5.36 -5.22 -7.01
N VAL A 93 6.37 -6.04 -6.73
CA VAL A 93 6.18 -7.48 -6.46
C VAL A 93 5.28 -7.69 -5.25
N ALA A 94 5.50 -6.93 -4.18
CA ALA A 94 4.73 -7.02 -2.95
C ALA A 94 3.25 -6.64 -3.16
N THR A 95 2.97 -5.63 -3.99
CA THR A 95 1.60 -5.25 -4.38
C THR A 95 0.95 -6.30 -5.28
N CYS A 96 1.66 -6.85 -6.28
CA CYS A 96 1.11 -7.89 -7.15
C CYS A 96 0.73 -9.18 -6.40
N ARG A 97 1.36 -9.46 -5.25
CA ARG A 97 1.02 -10.59 -4.37
C ARG A 97 -0.19 -10.33 -3.47
N ARG A 98 -0.72 -9.10 -3.44
CA ARG A 98 -1.86 -8.67 -2.62
C ARG A 98 -3.00 -8.21 -3.55
N PRO A 99 -3.92 -9.12 -3.94
CA PRO A 99 -4.92 -8.84 -4.97
C PRO A 99 -5.77 -7.59 -4.71
N LEU A 100 -6.06 -7.29 -3.44
CA LEU A 100 -6.82 -6.11 -3.07
C LEU A 100 -6.04 -4.82 -3.33
N LEU A 101 -4.76 -4.75 -2.94
CA LEU A 101 -3.91 -3.59 -3.23
C LEU A 101 -3.67 -3.44 -4.74
N LEU A 102 -3.54 -4.55 -5.46
CA LEU A 102 -3.45 -4.52 -6.92
C LEU A 102 -4.71 -3.93 -7.54
N ALA A 103 -5.90 -4.35 -7.12
CA ALA A 103 -7.18 -3.85 -7.62
C ALA A 103 -7.34 -2.33 -7.40
N VAL A 104 -6.94 -1.83 -6.21
CA VAL A 104 -6.85 -0.39 -5.92
C VAL A 104 -5.87 0.30 -6.86
N SER A 105 -4.70 -0.29 -7.08
CA SER A 105 -3.64 0.28 -7.92
C SER A 105 -4.00 0.31 -9.40
N THR A 106 -4.91 -0.56 -9.89
CA THR A 106 -5.26 -0.64 -11.31
C THR A 106 -6.54 0.09 -11.71
N GLY A 107 -7.14 0.87 -10.81
CA GLY A 107 -8.26 1.71 -11.23
C GLY A 107 -9.64 1.11 -11.06
N ASP A 108 -9.89 0.16 -10.14
CA ASP A 108 -11.27 -0.22 -9.81
C ASP A 108 -12.00 1.01 -9.25
N ARG A 109 -12.68 1.75 -10.14
CA ARG A 109 -13.25 3.08 -9.90
C ARG A 109 -14.22 3.10 -8.73
N GLU A 110 -14.80 1.95 -8.38
CA GLU A 110 -15.74 1.83 -7.27
C GLU A 110 -15.04 1.76 -5.93
N ILE A 111 -13.99 0.94 -5.85
CA ILE A 111 -13.12 0.86 -4.69
C ILE A 111 -12.41 2.21 -4.49
N ILE A 112 -11.87 2.78 -5.57
CA ILE A 112 -11.18 4.08 -5.56
C ILE A 112 -12.12 5.22 -5.22
N GLY A 113 -13.35 5.23 -5.73
CA GLY A 113 -14.31 6.31 -5.47
C GLY A 113 -14.78 6.38 -4.02
N ALA A 114 -14.91 5.22 -3.36
CA ALA A 114 -15.20 5.14 -1.92
C ALA A 114 -14.00 5.56 -1.07
N MET A 115 -12.77 5.22 -1.50
CA MET A 115 -11.54 5.51 -0.76
C MET A 115 -10.97 6.93 -0.95
N ALA A 116 -11.16 7.55 -2.12
CA ALA A 116 -10.56 8.83 -2.49
C ALA A 116 -11.06 10.04 -1.69
N LYS A 117 -12.05 9.85 -0.81
CA LYS A 117 -12.67 10.92 -0.01
C LYS A 117 -12.38 10.83 1.50
N GLY A 118 -11.61 9.82 1.93
CA GLY A 118 -11.30 9.58 3.34
C GLY A 118 -10.03 10.31 3.84
N PRO A 119 -9.90 10.51 5.17
CA PRO A 119 -8.73 11.15 5.79
C PRO A 119 -7.39 10.43 5.53
N LEU A 120 -7.43 9.16 5.14
CA LEU A 120 -6.28 8.38 4.71
C LEU A 120 -5.59 8.98 3.47
N HIS A 121 -6.35 9.44 2.48
CA HIS A 121 -5.76 9.97 1.25
C HIS A 121 -4.84 11.17 1.53
N ALA A 122 -5.18 12.00 2.51
CA ALA A 122 -4.34 13.12 2.95
C ALA A 122 -3.06 12.64 3.66
N GLN A 123 -3.13 11.62 4.51
CA GLN A 123 -1.94 11.04 5.17
C GLN A 123 -1.00 10.38 4.16
N ASP A 124 -1.56 9.66 3.18
CA ASP A 124 -0.81 9.01 2.11
C ASP A 124 -0.08 10.02 1.24
N THR A 125 -0.75 11.15 0.94
CA THR A 125 -0.16 12.26 0.19
C THR A 125 1.03 12.87 0.95
N VAL A 126 0.87 13.17 2.25
CA VAL A 126 1.95 13.72 3.08
C VAL A 126 3.14 12.75 3.18
N ALA A 127 2.87 11.46 3.38
CA ALA A 127 3.93 10.45 3.45
C ALA A 127 4.66 10.30 2.09
N ALA A 128 3.95 10.42 0.97
CA ALA A 128 4.54 10.42 -0.35
C ALA A 128 5.47 11.64 -0.56
N ASP A 129 5.04 12.84 -0.19
CA ASP A 129 5.87 14.05 -0.29
C ASP A 129 7.15 13.92 0.54
N GLN A 130 7.04 13.46 1.79
CA GLN A 130 8.18 13.22 2.68
C GLN A 130 9.14 12.15 2.15
N TYR A 131 8.61 11.12 1.48
CA TYR A 131 9.41 10.10 0.81
C TYR A 131 10.27 10.72 -0.30
N PHE A 132 9.68 11.52 -1.20
CA PHE A 132 10.43 12.15 -2.29
C PHE A 132 11.45 13.17 -1.79
N ASP A 133 11.09 13.98 -0.80
CA ASP A 133 12.00 14.94 -0.16
C ASP A 133 13.20 14.26 0.49
N CYS A 134 12.99 13.14 1.20
CA CYS A 134 14.06 12.32 1.74
C CYS A 134 15.05 11.90 0.63
N LEU A 135 14.53 11.32 -0.45
CA LEU A 135 15.36 10.81 -1.54
C LEU A 135 16.13 11.92 -2.28
N LEU A 136 15.52 13.08 -2.50
CA LEU A 136 16.19 14.25 -3.09
C LEU A 136 17.31 14.76 -2.19
N ARG A 137 17.04 14.94 -0.88
CA ARG A 137 18.04 15.42 0.08
C ARG A 137 19.26 14.50 0.19
N HIS A 138 19.05 13.19 0.10
CA HIS A 138 20.14 12.20 0.12
C HIS A 138 20.78 11.98 -1.27
N GLY A 139 20.32 12.69 -2.30
CA GLY A 139 20.85 12.62 -3.67
C GLY A 139 20.64 11.25 -4.32
N LEU A 140 19.52 10.61 -4.02
CA LEU A 140 19.09 9.32 -4.57
C LEU A 140 18.16 9.49 -5.78
N LEU A 141 17.52 10.66 -5.90
CA LEU A 141 16.79 11.08 -7.09
C LEU A 141 17.51 12.23 -7.80
N ARG A 142 17.26 12.35 -9.09
CA ARG A 142 17.63 13.50 -9.92
C ARG A 142 16.73 14.69 -9.60
N ASP A 143 17.28 15.89 -9.72
CA ASP A 143 16.58 17.17 -9.51
C ASP A 143 16.19 17.86 -10.83
N ASP A 144 16.56 17.27 -11.97
CA ASP A 144 16.31 17.82 -13.32
C ASP A 144 15.13 17.17 -14.04
N VAL A 145 14.40 16.26 -13.40
CA VAL A 145 13.21 15.60 -13.97
C VAL A 145 11.97 16.48 -13.75
N PRO A 146 11.30 16.94 -14.83
CA PRO A 146 10.07 17.73 -14.69
C PRO A 146 8.98 16.93 -13.97
N GLY A 147 8.35 17.54 -12.96
CA GLY A 147 7.29 16.88 -12.19
C GLY A 147 7.73 15.53 -11.61
N LEU A 148 8.95 15.45 -11.07
CA LEU A 148 9.61 14.21 -10.66
C LEU A 148 8.71 13.19 -9.96
N ALA A 149 7.98 13.62 -8.92
CA ALA A 149 7.11 12.74 -8.13
C ALA A 149 5.95 12.18 -8.98
N GLU A 150 5.25 13.05 -9.71
CA GLU A 150 4.16 12.68 -10.61
C GLU A 150 4.63 11.76 -11.74
N THR A 151 5.75 12.10 -12.39
CA THR A 151 6.33 11.31 -13.48
C THR A 151 6.77 9.93 -13.02
N LEU A 152 7.39 9.82 -11.84
CA LEU A 152 7.78 8.53 -11.26
C LEU A 152 6.55 7.71 -10.89
N HIS A 153 5.55 8.35 -10.28
CA HIS A 153 4.29 7.70 -9.93
C HIS A 153 3.59 7.14 -11.17
N HIS A 154 3.40 7.94 -12.23
CA HIS A 154 2.76 7.48 -13.47
C HIS A 154 3.56 6.41 -14.19
N THR A 155 4.89 6.54 -14.20
CA THR A 155 5.76 5.49 -14.74
C THR A 155 5.51 4.19 -14.00
N SER A 156 5.55 4.20 -12.68
CA SER A 156 5.32 3.02 -11.84
C SER A 156 3.90 2.47 -12.00
N TYR A 157 2.89 3.35 -12.06
CA TYR A 157 1.49 3.00 -12.28
C TYR A 157 1.28 2.24 -13.60
N GLY A 158 1.92 2.70 -14.68
CA GLY A 158 1.84 2.06 -15.99
C GLY A 158 2.27 0.58 -15.96
N PHE A 159 3.21 0.22 -15.09
CA PHE A 159 3.64 -1.16 -14.90
C PHE A 159 2.60 -2.04 -14.21
N PHE A 160 1.57 -1.51 -13.53
CA PHE A 160 0.49 -2.31 -12.95
C PHE A 160 -0.61 -2.65 -13.96
N LEU A 161 -0.72 -1.88 -15.05
CA LEU A 161 -1.75 -2.12 -16.06
C LEU A 161 -1.51 -3.46 -16.77
N PRO A 162 -2.58 -4.17 -17.18
CA PRO A 162 -2.46 -5.38 -17.99
C PRO A 162 -1.74 -5.09 -19.31
N ASP A 163 -1.01 -6.08 -19.82
CA ASP A 163 -0.45 -5.99 -21.17
C ASP A 163 -1.61 -5.87 -22.18
N PRO A 164 -1.66 -4.81 -23.00
CA PRO A 164 -2.75 -4.60 -23.95
C PRO A 164 -2.84 -5.69 -25.02
N SER A 165 -1.77 -6.44 -25.27
CA SER A 165 -1.76 -7.60 -26.17
C SER A 165 -2.37 -8.86 -25.55
N GLY A 166 -2.59 -8.88 -24.23
CA GLY A 166 -3.08 -10.05 -23.48
C GLY A 166 -2.02 -11.13 -23.25
N ALA A 167 -0.74 -10.87 -23.57
CA ALA A 167 0.34 -11.80 -23.29
C ALA A 167 0.51 -12.02 -21.78
N PRO A 168 0.63 -13.27 -21.30
CA PRO A 168 1.02 -13.54 -19.92
C PRO A 168 2.37 -12.90 -19.66
N THR A 169 2.42 -11.96 -18.73
CA THR A 169 3.66 -11.29 -18.34
C THR A 169 4.06 -11.75 -16.95
N ASP A 170 5.28 -12.27 -16.86
CA ASP A 170 5.89 -12.63 -15.59
C ASP A 170 6.04 -11.39 -14.69
N VAL A 171 5.57 -11.50 -13.45
CA VAL A 171 5.59 -10.41 -12.48
C VAL A 171 7.03 -10.01 -12.15
N GLU A 172 7.95 -10.98 -12.06
CA GLU A 172 9.37 -10.67 -11.77
C GLU A 172 10.02 -9.97 -12.96
N ALA A 173 9.78 -10.42 -14.20
CA ALA A 173 10.26 -9.72 -15.40
C ALA A 173 9.73 -8.28 -15.50
N ARG A 174 8.46 -8.03 -15.17
CA ARG A 174 7.89 -6.67 -15.11
C ARG A 174 8.54 -5.83 -14.01
N ALA A 175 8.79 -6.43 -12.85
CA ALA A 175 9.47 -5.76 -11.75
C ALA A 175 10.89 -5.34 -12.13
N ASP A 176 11.62 -6.20 -12.85
CA ASP A 176 12.96 -5.90 -13.37
C ASP A 176 12.91 -4.78 -14.42
N GLY A 177 11.90 -4.78 -15.28
CA GLY A 177 11.64 -3.68 -16.23
C GLY A 177 11.36 -2.35 -15.54
N LEU A 178 10.52 -2.35 -14.50
CA LEU A 178 10.25 -1.15 -13.69
C LEU A 178 11.52 -0.66 -13.01
N ALA A 179 12.29 -1.56 -12.39
CA ALA A 179 13.56 -1.23 -11.76
C ALA A 179 14.54 -0.59 -12.76
N HIS A 180 14.63 -1.16 -13.96
CA HIS A 180 15.47 -0.63 -15.02
C HIS A 180 15.07 0.81 -15.39
N VAL A 181 13.79 1.07 -15.66
CA VAL A 181 13.31 2.42 -16.00
C VAL A 181 13.56 3.39 -14.84
N VAL A 182 13.22 3.01 -13.61
CA VAL A 182 13.41 3.89 -12.44
C VAL A 182 14.88 4.25 -12.26
N ARG A 183 15.78 3.26 -12.39
CA ARG A 183 17.23 3.45 -12.25
C ARG A 183 17.79 4.44 -13.26
N HIS A 184 17.36 4.37 -14.51
CA HIS A 184 17.96 5.14 -15.59
C HIS A 184 17.29 6.49 -15.82
N ALA A 185 15.99 6.62 -15.53
CA ALA A 185 15.25 7.86 -15.74
C ALA A 185 15.27 8.79 -14.51
N PHE A 186 15.30 8.25 -13.29
CA PHE A 186 15.05 9.04 -12.07
C PHE A 186 16.21 9.10 -11.08
N GLU A 187 17.18 8.17 -11.15
CA GLU A 187 18.34 8.19 -10.26
C GLU A 187 19.57 8.85 -10.89
N PRO A 188 20.46 9.46 -10.09
CA PRO A 188 21.75 9.92 -10.59
C PRO A 188 22.58 8.75 -11.14
N PRO A 189 23.35 8.95 -12.23
CA PRO A 189 24.15 7.88 -12.83
C PRO A 189 25.28 7.39 -11.91
N ARG A 190 25.74 8.27 -11.00
CA ARG A 190 26.75 7.95 -10.00
C ARG A 190 26.20 6.99 -8.95
N LYS A 191 27.01 6.03 -8.52
CA LYS A 191 26.65 5.16 -7.39
C LYS A 191 26.53 6.01 -6.10
N PRO A 192 25.44 5.86 -5.33
CA PRO A 192 25.29 6.58 -4.07
C PRO A 192 26.34 6.11 -3.05
N ARG A 193 26.73 7.01 -2.14
CA ARG A 193 27.64 6.69 -1.04
C ARG A 193 26.89 5.80 -0.04
N GLN A 194 27.60 4.83 0.55
CA GLN A 194 27.00 3.95 1.56
C GLN A 194 26.40 4.73 2.75
N SER A 195 27.05 5.81 3.18
CA SER A 195 26.54 6.68 4.26
C SER A 195 25.21 7.35 3.91
N ALA A 196 25.02 7.76 2.64
CA ALA A 196 23.76 8.34 2.17
C ALA A 196 22.64 7.29 2.15
N LEU A 197 22.94 6.04 1.74
CA LEU A 197 21.97 4.94 1.78
C LEU A 197 21.54 4.62 3.22
N VAL A 198 22.49 4.54 4.15
CA VAL A 198 22.19 4.30 5.57
C VAL A 198 21.34 5.43 6.17
N ALA A 199 21.68 6.68 5.87
CA ALA A 199 20.93 7.84 6.36
C ALA A 199 19.49 7.88 5.79
N ALA A 200 19.35 7.71 4.47
CA ALA A 200 18.05 7.65 3.82
C ALA A 200 17.20 6.48 4.34
N ALA A 201 17.78 5.28 4.47
CA ALA A 201 17.07 4.12 5.00
C ALA A 201 16.58 4.35 6.43
N ALA A 202 17.38 4.98 7.30
CA ALA A 202 16.95 5.29 8.67
C ALA A 202 15.77 6.28 8.69
N GLU A 203 15.81 7.31 7.86
CA GLU A 203 14.74 8.29 7.74
C GLU A 203 13.46 7.69 7.16
N LEU A 204 13.58 6.90 6.09
CA LEU A 204 12.46 6.17 5.51
C LEU A 204 11.84 5.18 6.50
N ARG A 205 12.64 4.50 7.33
CA ARG A 205 12.12 3.63 8.39
C ARG A 205 11.31 4.42 9.43
N ALA A 206 11.75 5.62 9.80
CA ALA A 206 11.00 6.47 10.71
C ALA A 206 9.66 6.92 10.09
N LEU A 207 9.70 7.34 8.81
CA LEU A 207 8.53 7.74 8.04
C LEU A 207 7.50 6.60 7.93
N PHE A 208 7.92 5.44 7.43
CA PHE A 208 7.06 4.27 7.25
C PHE A 208 6.61 3.67 8.58
N GLY A 209 7.43 3.77 9.65
CA GLY A 209 7.03 3.38 11.00
C GLY A 209 5.89 4.24 11.55
N ALA A 210 5.96 5.56 11.35
CA ALA A 210 4.87 6.46 11.75
C ALA A 210 3.58 6.18 10.96
N LEU A 211 3.70 5.89 9.65
CA LEU A 211 2.56 5.50 8.81
C LEU A 211 1.95 4.17 9.27
N LEU A 212 2.79 3.17 9.57
CA LEU A 212 2.37 1.87 10.11
C LEU A 212 1.56 2.04 11.41
N ASP A 213 2.09 2.81 12.36
CA ASP A 213 1.42 3.08 13.64
C ASP A 213 0.06 3.78 13.45
N ALA A 214 -0.01 4.72 12.51
CA ALA A 214 -1.25 5.40 12.18
C ALA A 214 -2.31 4.44 11.60
N TYR A 215 -1.91 3.56 10.68
CA TYR A 215 -2.81 2.58 10.09
C TYR A 215 -3.28 1.54 11.11
N GLN A 216 -2.38 1.00 11.94
CA GLN A 216 -2.73 0.02 12.96
C GLN A 216 -3.80 0.55 13.93
N LYS A 217 -3.66 1.82 14.37
CA LYS A 217 -4.66 2.47 15.24
C LYS A 217 -6.02 2.68 14.58
N ALA A 218 -6.05 2.73 13.25
CA ALA A 218 -7.26 3.02 12.47
C ALA A 218 -7.95 1.76 11.88
N ILE A 219 -7.40 0.55 12.07
CA ILE A 219 -8.06 -0.70 11.64
C ILE A 219 -9.25 -1.02 12.55
N TYR A 220 -9.03 -0.95 13.86
CA TYR A 220 -10.05 -1.23 14.88
C TYR A 220 -10.36 0.08 15.61
N PRO A 221 -11.33 0.87 15.16
CA PRO A 221 -11.76 2.03 15.94
C PRO A 221 -12.18 1.52 17.31
N ASP A 222 -11.71 2.20 18.37
CA ASP A 222 -12.01 1.82 19.74
C ASP A 222 -13.51 1.54 19.87
N GLY A 223 -13.85 0.32 20.31
CA GLY A 223 -15.24 -0.09 20.44
C GLY A 223 -15.95 0.75 21.50
N GLY A 224 -16.67 1.78 21.05
CA GLY A 224 -17.54 2.62 21.88
C GLY A 224 -16.85 3.78 22.56
#